data_AF-A0AAW8JNH6-F1
#
_entry.id   AF-A0AAW8JNH6-F1
#
_cell.length_a   1.000
_cell.length_b   1.000
_cell.length_c   1.000
_cell.angle_alpha   90.00
_cell.angle_beta   90.00
_cell.angle_gamma   90.00
#
_symmetry.space_group_name_H-M   'P 1'
#
loop_
_entity.id
_entity.type
_entity.pdbx_description
1 polymer ?
#
loop_
_entity_poly.entity_id
_entity_poly.type
_entity_poly.pdbx_seq_one_letter_code
_entity_poly.pdbx_strand_id
1 'polypeptide(L)'
;MSKKIDATDVTEEEALNAVFFERADEFIKLANDFCRPPKGEKANPDELRGQVSAAMLFATARFNTWVAANTFKNGEEMRDAKSEVMSYILQQFQMMLEDNFDEYCEQFDNYLRFRKNEDFHTHKHDHDDTDHHHDHSH
;
A
#
# COMPACT_ATOMS: atom_id res chain seq x y z
N MET A 1 2.12 10.61 45.52
CA MET A 1 1.03 9.79 44.94
C MET A 1 1.28 9.67 43.45
N SER A 2 1.69 8.49 42.98
CA SER A 2 1.95 8.22 41.57
C SER A 2 0.58 8.15 40.87
N LYS A 3 0.28 9.12 40.01
CA LYS A 3 -0.85 9.01 39.09
C LYS A 3 -0.47 7.92 38.10
N LYS A 4 -1.06 6.73 38.28
CA LYS A 4 -1.13 5.72 37.23
C LYS A 4 -1.80 6.39 36.03
N ILE A 5 -1.07 6.53 34.94
CA ILE A 5 -1.63 6.93 33.65
C ILE A 5 -2.42 5.70 33.20
N ASP A 6 -3.74 5.80 33.26
CA ASP A 6 -4.62 4.72 32.81
C ASP A 6 -4.50 4.62 31.29
N ALA A 7 -4.25 3.43 30.76
CA ALA A 7 -3.94 3.21 29.34
C ALA A 7 -5.19 3.24 28.44
N THR A 8 -6.23 3.97 28.83
CA THR A 8 -7.56 3.89 28.20
C THR A 8 -8.19 5.23 27.83
N ASP A 9 -7.50 6.37 27.95
CA ASP A 9 -7.99 7.62 27.36
C ASP A 9 -7.48 7.77 25.92
N VAL A 10 -7.99 6.92 25.03
CA VAL A 10 -7.89 7.19 23.57
C VAL A 10 -8.87 8.32 23.29
N THR A 11 -8.36 9.44 22.80
CA THR A 11 -9.17 10.58 22.40
C THR A 11 -10.07 10.23 21.21
N GLU A 12 -11.19 10.93 21.03
CA GLU A 12 -12.06 10.74 19.86
C GLU A 12 -11.31 10.96 18.54
N GLU A 13 -10.33 11.87 18.53
CA GLU A 13 -9.45 12.13 17.39
C GLU A 13 -8.56 10.93 17.07
N GLU A 14 -7.90 10.35 18.07
CA GLU A 14 -7.08 9.14 17.89
C GLU A 14 -7.92 7.94 17.42
N ALA A 15 -9.14 7.80 17.93
CA ALA A 15 -10.06 6.75 17.50
C ALA A 15 -10.50 6.93 16.03
N LEU A 16 -10.82 8.16 15.62
CA LEU A 16 -11.16 8.47 14.23
C LEU A 16 -9.97 8.24 13.28
N ASN A 17 -8.76 8.62 13.71
CA ASN A 17 -7.54 8.36 12.95
C ASN A 17 -7.29 6.86 12.79
N ALA A 18 -7.44 6.07 13.86
CA ALA A 18 -7.29 4.62 13.80
C ALA A 18 -8.25 3.98 12.78
N VAL A 19 -9.52 4.40 12.78
CA VAL A 19 -10.52 3.92 11.83
C VAL A 19 -10.20 4.34 10.39
N PHE A 20 -9.62 5.53 10.19
CA PHE A 20 -9.14 5.96 8.89
C PHE A 20 -8.02 5.05 8.37
N PHE A 21 -6.99 4.80 9.20
CA PHE A 21 -5.85 3.95 8.82
C PHE A 21 -6.27 2.50 8.59
N GLU A 22 -7.14 1.94 9.44
CA GLU A 22 -7.65 0.58 9.27
C GLU A 22 -8.32 0.40 7.90
N ARG A 23 -9.14 1.38 7.47
CA ARG A 23 -9.76 1.34 6.14
C ARG A 23 -8.75 1.50 5.01
N ALA A 24 -7.76 2.37 5.17
CA ALA A 24 -6.69 2.51 4.19
C ALA A 24 -5.92 1.19 4.01
N ASP A 25 -5.62 0.51 5.12
CA ASP A 25 -4.94 -0.78 5.13
C ASP A 25 -5.75 -1.89 4.45
N GLU A 26 -7.08 -1.89 4.60
CA GLU A 26 -7.95 -2.82 3.88
C GLU A 26 -7.85 -2.64 2.35
N PHE A 27 -7.81 -1.40 1.86
CA PHE A 27 -7.59 -1.13 0.43
C PHE A 27 -6.21 -1.58 -0.03
N ILE A 28 -5.16 -1.31 0.76
CA ILE A 28 -3.79 -1.73 0.46
C ILE A 28 -3.67 -3.25 0.45
N LYS A 29 -4.31 -3.95 1.39
CA LYS A 29 -4.35 -5.41 1.43
C LYS A 29 -4.96 -5.98 0.16
N LEU A 30 -6.08 -5.43 -0.31
CA LEU A 30 -6.71 -5.85 -1.55
C LEU A 30 -5.80 -5.57 -2.77
N ALA A 31 -5.15 -4.40 -2.82
CA ALA A 31 -4.18 -4.08 -3.86
C ALA A 31 -3.00 -5.07 -3.88
N ASN A 32 -2.49 -5.44 -2.70
CA ASN A 32 -1.42 -6.42 -2.55
C ASN A 32 -1.83 -7.81 -3.04
N ASP A 33 -3.10 -8.20 -2.87
CA ASP A 33 -3.63 -9.45 -3.42
C ASP A 33 -3.63 -9.43 -4.95
N PHE A 34 -3.97 -8.29 -5.59
CA PHE A 34 -3.89 -8.13 -7.05
C PHE A 34 -2.45 -8.12 -7.60
N CYS A 35 -1.45 -7.81 -6.78
CA CYS A 35 -0.05 -7.88 -7.18
C CYS A 35 0.49 -9.31 -7.28
N ARG A 36 -0.28 -10.33 -6.88
CA ARG A 36 0.14 -11.75 -6.97
C ARG A 36 -0.22 -12.34 -8.33
N PRO A 37 0.70 -13.04 -9.02
CA PRO A 37 0.35 -13.77 -10.24
C PRO A 37 -0.71 -14.85 -9.97
N PRO A 38 -1.55 -15.18 -10.98
CA PRO A 38 -2.32 -16.41 -10.97
C PRO A 38 -1.42 -17.64 -10.76
N LYS A 39 -1.95 -18.65 -10.08
CA LYS A 39 -1.19 -19.86 -9.76
C LYS A 39 -0.74 -20.56 -11.04
N GLY A 40 0.58 -20.73 -11.19
CA GLY A 40 1.19 -21.39 -12.34
C GLY A 40 1.66 -20.46 -13.45
N GLU A 41 1.46 -19.14 -13.30
CA GLU A 41 1.97 -18.15 -14.25
C GLU A 41 3.27 -17.51 -13.76
N LYS A 42 4.18 -17.20 -14.68
CA LYS A 42 5.34 -16.36 -14.39
C LYS A 42 4.89 -14.89 -14.37
N ALA A 43 4.94 -14.26 -13.20
CA ALA A 43 4.78 -12.81 -13.09
C ALA A 43 6.05 -12.07 -13.50
N ASN A 44 5.87 -10.86 -14.06
CA ASN A 44 6.79 -9.75 -13.87
C ASN A 44 6.26 -8.89 -12.70
N PRO A 45 6.84 -9.00 -11.47
CA PRO A 45 6.32 -8.31 -10.30
C PRO A 45 6.27 -6.78 -10.45
N ASP A 46 7.23 -6.19 -11.18
CA ASP A 46 7.30 -4.74 -11.39
C ASP A 46 6.15 -4.27 -12.28
N GLU A 47 5.84 -5.04 -13.32
CA GLU A 47 4.73 -4.77 -14.22
C GLU A 47 3.38 -4.88 -13.50
N LEU A 48 3.17 -5.94 -12.72
CA LEU A 48 1.93 -6.13 -11.95
C LEU A 48 1.72 -4.99 -10.95
N ARG A 49 2.75 -4.59 -10.21
CA ARG A 49 2.64 -3.44 -9.29
C ARG A 49 2.30 -2.15 -10.02
N GLY A 50 2.87 -1.92 -11.21
CA GLY A 50 2.52 -0.78 -12.05
C GLY A 50 1.06 -0.77 -12.50
N GLN A 51 0.55 -1.93 -12.94
CA GLN A 51 -0.86 -2.09 -13.35
C GLN A 51 -1.82 -1.87 -12.18
N VAL A 52 -1.53 -2.45 -11.01
CA VAL A 52 -2.35 -2.28 -9.80
C VAL A 52 -2.34 -0.83 -9.33
N SER A 53 -1.18 -0.17 -9.34
CA SER A 53 -1.06 1.26 -9.01
C SER A 53 -1.91 2.14 -9.93
N ALA A 54 -1.86 1.90 -11.24
CA ALA A 54 -2.70 2.62 -12.20
C ALA A 54 -4.20 2.37 -11.97
N ALA A 55 -4.58 1.12 -11.65
CA ALA A 55 -5.95 0.77 -11.32
C ALA A 55 -6.43 1.47 -10.03
N MET A 56 -5.59 1.55 -9.00
CA MET A 56 -5.91 2.27 -7.76
C MET A 56 -6.12 3.76 -8.01
N LEU A 57 -5.23 4.42 -8.76
CA LEU A 57 -5.41 5.84 -9.12
C LEU A 57 -6.75 6.09 -9.82
N PHE A 58 -7.11 5.22 -10.77
CA PHE A 58 -8.40 5.31 -11.46
C PHE A 58 -9.58 5.04 -10.54
N ALA A 59 -9.48 4.06 -9.64
CA ALA A 59 -10.52 3.76 -8.66
C ALA A 59 -10.76 4.93 -7.71
N THR A 60 -9.70 5.53 -7.18
CA THR A 60 -9.75 6.74 -6.34
C THR A 60 -10.43 7.90 -7.06
N ALA A 61 -10.04 8.16 -8.32
CA ALA A 61 -10.67 9.21 -9.12
C ALA A 61 -12.17 8.98 -9.33
N ARG A 62 -12.59 7.74 -9.64
CA ARG A 62 -14.01 7.38 -9.83
C ARG A 62 -14.81 7.52 -8.54
N PHE A 63 -14.28 6.99 -7.45
CA PHE A 63 -14.95 7.03 -6.15
C PHE A 63 -15.12 8.47 -5.68
N ASN A 64 -14.07 9.28 -5.69
CA ASN A 64 -14.15 10.68 -5.25
C ASN A 64 -15.05 11.53 -6.16
N THR A 65 -15.10 11.23 -7.47
CA THR A 65 -16.06 11.87 -8.38
C THR A 65 -17.50 11.53 -8.01
N TRP A 66 -17.79 10.27 -7.65
CA TRP A 66 -19.11 9.86 -7.17
C TRP A 66 -19.45 10.52 -5.84
N VAL A 67 -18.52 10.59 -4.88
CA VAL A 67 -18.72 11.30 -3.60
C VAL A 67 -19.07 12.76 -3.85
N ALA A 68 -18.30 13.46 -4.70
CA ALA A 68 -18.59 14.84 -5.08
C ALA A 68 -19.97 14.99 -5.77
N ALA A 69 -20.34 14.06 -6.66
CA ALA A 69 -21.63 14.11 -7.33
C ALA A 69 -22.83 14.08 -6.36
N ASN A 70 -22.68 13.43 -5.19
CA ASN A 70 -23.74 13.37 -4.16
C ASN A 70 -23.93 14.69 -3.39
N THR A 71 -23.09 15.72 -3.62
CA THR A 71 -23.23 17.03 -2.98
C THR A 71 -23.97 18.06 -3.85
N PHE A 72 -24.29 17.72 -5.11
CA PHE A 72 -24.95 18.61 -6.06
C PHE A 72 -26.38 18.16 -6.38
N LYS A 73 -27.24 19.10 -6.77
CA LYS A 73 -28.64 18.81 -7.10
C LYS A 73 -28.79 18.23 -8.50
N ASN A 74 -27.89 18.58 -9.41
CA ASN A 74 -27.91 18.14 -10.80
C ASN A 74 -26.53 18.26 -11.46
N GLY A 75 -26.42 17.77 -12.70
CA GLY A 75 -25.17 17.76 -13.46
C GLY A 75 -24.72 19.12 -14.02
N GLU A 76 -25.58 20.15 -14.03
CA GLU A 76 -25.20 21.51 -14.42
C GLU A 76 -24.45 22.18 -13.26
N GLU A 77 -25.02 22.11 -12.04
CA GLU A 77 -24.37 22.61 -10.83
C GLU A 77 -22.99 21.96 -10.60
N MET A 78 -22.89 20.63 -10.75
CA MET A 78 -21.61 19.92 -10.67
C MET A 78 -20.62 20.37 -11.76
N ARG A 79 -21.11 20.72 -12.96
CA ARG A 79 -20.26 21.17 -14.07
C ARG A 79 -19.68 22.56 -13.79
N ASP A 80 -20.50 23.46 -13.24
CA ASP A 80 -20.07 24.80 -12.85
C ASP A 80 -19.05 24.75 -11.70
N ALA A 81 -19.21 23.79 -10.78
CA ALA A 81 -18.28 23.56 -9.67
C ALA A 81 -17.04 22.72 -10.03
N LYS A 82 -16.85 22.31 -11.29
CA LYS A 82 -15.79 21.36 -11.68
C LYS A 82 -14.40 21.78 -11.21
N SER A 83 -14.02 23.05 -11.38
CA SER A 83 -12.69 23.53 -11.00
C SER A 83 -12.45 23.44 -9.50
N GLU A 84 -13.47 23.74 -8.69
CA GLU A 84 -13.39 23.67 -7.24
C GLU A 84 -13.23 22.22 -6.76
N VAL A 85 -14.07 21.31 -7.27
CA VAL A 85 -14.00 19.88 -6.96
C VAL A 85 -12.63 19.29 -7.33
N MET A 86 -12.13 19.61 -8.53
CA MET A 86 -10.81 19.13 -8.99
C MET A 86 -9.69 19.68 -8.10
N SER A 87 -9.71 20.98 -7.78
CA SER A 87 -8.70 21.59 -6.92
C SER A 87 -8.65 20.95 -5.55
N TYR A 88 -9.82 20.74 -4.94
CA TYR A 88 -9.92 20.11 -3.63
C TYR A 88 -9.35 18.68 -3.64
N ILE A 89 -9.82 17.82 -4.55
CA ILE A 89 -9.38 16.42 -4.60
C ILE A 89 -7.86 16.32 -4.87
N LEU A 90 -7.34 17.13 -5.79
CA LEU A 90 -5.91 17.12 -6.11
C LEU A 90 -5.04 17.61 -4.95
N GLN A 91 -5.46 18.65 -4.24
CA GLN A 91 -4.72 19.15 -3.07
C GLN A 91 -4.68 18.12 -1.94
N GLN A 92 -5.81 17.47 -1.64
CA GLN A 92 -5.85 16.41 -0.62
C GLN A 92 -4.94 15.23 -1.01
N PHE A 93 -5.00 14.79 -2.27
CA PHE A 93 -4.14 13.71 -2.75
C PHE A 93 -2.65 14.10 -2.73
N GLN A 94 -2.33 15.34 -3.12
CA GLN A 94 -0.96 15.84 -3.09
C GLN A 94 -0.38 15.85 -1.68
N MET A 95 -1.12 16.35 -0.69
CA MET A 95 -0.65 16.37 0.71
C MET A 95 -0.31 14.95 1.20
N MET A 96 -1.22 14.00 1.01
CA MET A 96 -0.98 12.61 1.43
C MET A 96 0.20 11.98 0.67
N LEU A 97 0.34 12.29 -0.63
CA LEU A 97 1.44 11.79 -1.44
C LEU A 97 2.79 12.35 -0.98
N GLU A 98 2.87 13.65 -0.68
CA GLU A 98 4.07 14.30 -0.19
C GLU A 98 4.49 13.70 1.15
N ASP A 99 3.57 13.56 2.12
CA ASP A 99 3.86 12.96 3.42
C ASP A 99 4.43 11.54 3.29
N ASN A 100 3.81 10.70 2.44
CA ASN A 100 4.30 9.33 2.20
C ASN A 100 5.66 9.34 1.48
N PHE A 101 5.85 10.24 0.52
CA PHE A 101 7.09 10.31 -0.24
C PHE A 101 8.27 10.72 0.66
N ASP A 102 8.05 11.74 1.50
CA ASP A 102 9.03 12.23 2.45
C ASP A 102 9.37 11.13 3.49
N GLU A 103 8.38 10.39 4.00
CA GLU A 103 8.62 9.24 4.89
C GLU A 103 9.52 8.18 4.21
N TYR A 104 9.24 7.82 2.96
CA TYR A 104 10.08 6.88 2.21
C TYR A 104 11.49 7.42 1.93
N CYS A 105 11.64 8.74 1.76
CA CYS A 105 12.95 9.38 1.63
C CYS A 105 13.74 9.31 2.95
N GLU A 106 13.10 9.60 4.08
CA GLU A 106 13.73 9.56 5.40
C GLU A 106 14.12 8.14 5.83
N GLN A 107 13.26 7.16 5.53
CA GLN A 107 13.45 5.75 5.90
C GLN A 107 14.08 4.91 4.80
N PHE A 108 14.55 5.52 3.71
CA PHE A 108 15.03 4.84 2.51
C PHE A 108 16.04 3.74 2.82
N ASP A 109 17.06 4.07 3.62
CA ASP A 109 18.09 3.12 4.03
C ASP A 109 17.53 2.02 4.94
N ASN A 110 16.58 2.33 5.82
CA ASN A 110 16.01 1.34 6.74
C ASN A 110 15.13 0.34 5.99
N TYR A 111 14.23 0.80 5.11
CA TYR A 111 13.38 -0.08 4.32
C TYR A 111 14.16 -0.92 3.30
N LEU A 112 15.21 -0.37 2.67
CA LEU A 112 16.01 -1.09 1.69
C LEU A 112 17.16 -1.92 2.27
N ARG A 113 17.59 -1.66 3.52
CA ARG A 113 18.50 -2.56 4.24
C ARG A 113 17.87 -3.95 4.44
N PHE A 114 16.57 -4.03 4.72
CA PHE A 114 15.87 -5.32 4.80
C PHE A 114 15.81 -6.05 3.46
N ARG A 115 15.66 -5.31 2.35
CA ARG A 115 15.68 -5.89 0.99
C ARG A 115 17.02 -6.58 0.66
N LYS A 116 18.15 -6.03 1.11
CA LYS A 116 19.48 -6.66 0.92
C LYS A 116 19.71 -7.89 1.80
N ASN A 117 19.09 -7.96 2.98
CA ASN A 117 19.27 -9.09 3.89
C ASN A 117 18.46 -10.32 3.46
N GLU A 118 17.27 -10.16 2.86
CA GLU A 118 16.51 -11.29 2.29
C GLU A 118 17.24 -11.94 1.10
N ASP A 119 17.88 -11.15 0.23
CA ASP A 119 18.73 -11.66 -0.85
C ASP A 119 19.94 -12.46 -0.30
N PHE A 120 20.46 -12.08 0.87
CA PHE A 120 21.60 -12.76 1.52
C PHE A 120 21.23 -14.10 2.18
N HIS A 121 19.99 -14.26 2.65
CA HIS A 121 19.52 -15.48 3.32
C HIS A 121 18.92 -16.52 2.37
N THR A 122 18.46 -16.12 1.19
CA THR A 122 17.95 -17.04 0.15
C THR A 122 19.05 -17.83 -0.56
N HIS A 123 20.32 -17.38 -0.51
CA HIS A 123 21.44 -18.01 -1.20
C HIS A 123 22.31 -18.93 -0.32
N LYS A 124 21.89 -19.22 0.92
CA LYS A 124 22.72 -19.97 1.88
C LYS A 124 22.33 -21.45 2.06
N HIS A 125 21.30 -21.93 1.36
CA HIS A 125 20.80 -23.30 1.55
C HIS A 125 21.00 -24.28 0.36
N ASP A 126 21.65 -23.86 -0.74
CA ASP A 126 21.76 -24.70 -1.94
C ASP A 126 23.15 -25.32 -2.20
N HIS A 127 24.04 -25.37 -1.21
CA HIS A 127 25.31 -26.10 -1.33
C HIS A 127 25.59 -26.94 -0.08
N ASP A 128 25.06 -28.16 -0.06
CA ASP A 128 25.73 -29.37 0.45
C ASP A 128 24.75 -30.54 0.39
N ASP A 129 24.61 -31.15 -0.78
CA ASP A 129 24.14 -32.54 -0.94
C ASP A 129 24.51 -33.03 -2.35
N THR A 130 25.81 -33.27 -2.57
CA THR A 130 26.29 -34.02 -3.73
C THR A 130 27.14 -35.19 -3.27
N ASP A 131 26.62 -36.37 -3.62
CA ASP A 131 27.32 -37.62 -3.95
C ASP A 131 27.89 -38.52 -2.83
N HIS A 132 26.99 -39.34 -2.28
CA HIS A 132 27.31 -40.74 -1.95
C HIS A 132 26.38 -41.69 -2.71
N HIS A 133 26.69 -41.93 -3.99
CA HIS A 133 26.16 -43.09 -4.70
C HIS A 133 27.08 -44.30 -4.46
N HIS A 134 26.55 -45.29 -3.75
CA HIS A 134 27.05 -46.65 -3.70
C HIS A 134 27.20 -47.23 -5.11
N ASP A 135 28.38 -47.79 -5.40
CA ASP A 135 28.52 -48.85 -6.39
C ASP A 135 29.20 -50.05 -5.71
N HIS A 136 28.41 -51.09 -5.47
CA HIS A 136 28.89 -52.43 -5.22
C HIS A 136 28.34 -53.31 -6.33
N SER A 137 29.20 -53.72 -7.25
CA SER A 137 28.97 -54.89 -8.11
C SER A 137 30.29 -55.49 -8.58
N HIS A 138 30.44 -56.77 -8.23
CA HIS A 138 31.47 -57.77 -8.56
C HIS A 138 32.79 -57.74 -7.81
#